data_AF-A0AAW4ZL56-F1
#
_entry.id   AF-A0AAW4ZL56-F1
#
_cell.length_a   1.000
_cell.length_b   1.000
_cell.length_c   1.000
_cell.angle_alpha   90.00
_cell.angle_beta   90.00
_cell.angle_gamma   90.00
#
_symmetry.space_group_name_H-M   'P 1'
#
loop_
_entity.id
_entity.type
_entity.pdbx_description
1 polymer ?
#
loop_
_entity_poly.entity_id
_entity_poly.type
_entity_poly.pdbx_seq_one_letter_code
_entity_poly.pdbx_strand_id
1 'polypeptide(L)'
;MKLDNNETSMTVTEQAIAQVVLESGDNGIKPQGSATPDSNDSAKNITTVEGGNLLQVSVSASKMEQSGLEVNKEESVQVIDTASFSGVEVEFPNADKEVEQTTEMMKNDLEPNVNVEKEPTSVPTGQLTNCGSSDDGINQSETSEVNGLGEEKGNGVKKNRGKEKNRLTIGQIVALSVLMSWGYSFGKLKINRALNTKALKKKIKSIKLYGMVSPCLVTTAQVCLDAGLEIVSFDGIPITKDTPNLDKILIIIDGAHRHVATMEINSALKKGEVMQESYYYLPLTGNYKVMELLREANVVTKPWAGSDFLTSLIMSREEAAENEMLIWVQTKLEKSGDTAIWEWATLNKSVPSKSKLIKAAGTDEKADAVFKNISDSSKFERGKSIYNAFAKIFAESILGCKFFPEWVIDKLSKLDYMSGPEAAEHLIAFASKLNRQDAERIESIKGADKAQNVKNELDLLYKERMEKPESPVM
;
A
#
# COMPACT_ATOMS: atom_id res chain seq x y z
N MET A 1 68.77 -3.68 -52.75
CA MET A 1 67.85 -4.73 -53.22
C MET A 1 67.13 -5.28 -51.99
N LYS A 2 65.80 -5.13 -51.92
CA LYS A 2 64.81 -5.75 -51.00
C LYS A 2 64.93 -5.59 -49.45
N LEU A 3 63.96 -4.84 -48.91
CA LEU A 3 63.09 -4.99 -47.71
C LEU A 3 63.44 -6.04 -46.63
N ASP A 4 63.52 -5.65 -45.35
CA ASP A 4 62.42 -5.63 -44.34
C ASP A 4 62.87 -5.10 -42.95
N ASN A 5 61.97 -4.34 -42.29
CA ASN A 5 61.69 -4.06 -40.84
C ASN A 5 62.85 -3.98 -39.80
N ASN A 6 62.91 -3.04 -38.82
CA ASN A 6 61.89 -2.64 -37.83
C ASN A 6 62.41 -1.45 -36.96
N GLU A 7 61.49 -0.72 -36.30
CA GLU A 7 61.65 0.25 -35.17
C GLU A 7 62.42 1.57 -35.44
N THR A 8 62.07 2.77 -34.93
CA THR A 8 61.39 3.19 -33.69
C THR A 8 60.90 4.66 -33.81
N SER A 9 59.99 5.06 -32.90
CA SER A 9 59.89 6.38 -32.25
C SER A 9 58.74 7.35 -32.62
N MET A 10 57.85 7.45 -31.64
CA MET A 10 57.16 8.63 -31.07
C MET A 10 57.42 10.00 -31.73
N THR A 11 56.33 10.73 -31.98
CA THR A 11 55.83 11.84 -31.10
C THR A 11 54.58 12.46 -31.74
N VAL A 12 53.48 12.57 -30.99
CA VAL A 12 52.43 13.57 -31.27
C VAL A 12 51.97 14.16 -29.93
N THR A 13 52.25 15.44 -29.78
CA THR A 13 51.61 16.40 -28.87
C THR A 13 50.24 16.81 -29.40
N GLU A 14 49.22 16.88 -28.55
CA GLU A 14 48.34 18.06 -28.36
C GLU A 14 47.14 17.72 -27.45
N GLN A 15 47.00 18.49 -26.36
CA GLN A 15 45.91 19.41 -26.03
C GLN A 15 44.62 18.80 -25.46
N ALA A 16 44.31 19.32 -24.28
CA ALA A 16 43.13 19.05 -23.49
C ALA A 16 41.87 19.68 -24.10
N ILE A 17 40.79 18.90 -24.17
CA ILE A 17 39.42 19.39 -24.16
C ILE A 17 38.66 18.59 -23.10
N ALA A 18 38.14 19.30 -22.10
CA ALA A 18 37.23 18.76 -21.11
C ALA A 18 35.91 18.37 -21.78
N GLN A 19 35.52 17.10 -21.69
CA GLN A 19 34.19 16.64 -22.08
C GLN A 19 33.50 16.02 -20.88
N VAL A 20 32.46 16.72 -20.41
CA VAL A 20 31.42 16.23 -19.53
C VAL A 20 30.79 15.01 -20.18
N VAL A 21 30.91 13.85 -19.56
CA VAL A 21 30.27 12.61 -20.02
C VAL A 21 28.79 12.66 -19.61
N LEU A 22 27.95 12.90 -20.60
CA LEU A 22 26.53 12.56 -20.59
C LEU A 22 26.43 11.03 -20.67
N GLU A 23 26.07 10.37 -19.57
CA GLU A 23 25.57 9.00 -19.64
C GLU A 23 24.08 9.02 -20.03
N SER A 24 23.83 8.87 -21.31
CA SER A 24 22.54 8.49 -21.86
C SER A 24 22.29 7.00 -21.59
N GLY A 25 21.52 6.72 -20.54
CA GLY A 25 20.91 5.41 -20.28
C GLY A 25 19.41 5.49 -20.53
N ASP A 26 19.02 5.41 -21.80
CA ASP A 26 17.63 5.15 -22.19
C ASP A 26 17.27 3.72 -21.76
N ASN A 27 16.53 3.61 -20.66
CA ASN A 27 15.88 2.38 -20.23
C ASN A 27 14.44 2.72 -19.90
N GLY A 28 13.55 2.41 -20.86
CA GLY A 28 12.11 2.59 -20.77
C GLY A 28 11.56 2.24 -19.39
N ILE A 29 10.91 3.23 -18.78
CA ILE A 29 10.20 3.11 -17.51
C ILE A 29 9.07 2.10 -17.71
N LYS A 30 9.29 0.85 -17.28
CA LYS A 30 8.19 -0.07 -16.98
C LYS A 30 7.44 0.48 -15.75
N PRO A 31 6.10 0.55 -15.75
CA PRO A 31 5.35 1.02 -14.59
C PRO A 31 5.56 0.04 -13.42
N GLN A 32 6.30 0.50 -12.41
CA GLN A 32 6.53 -0.20 -11.16
C GLN A 32 5.22 -0.35 -10.37
N GLY A 33 5.05 -1.54 -9.78
CA GLY A 33 3.88 -1.98 -9.03
C GLY A 33 3.53 -1.08 -7.85
N SER A 34 2.26 -1.14 -7.44
CA SER A 34 1.60 -0.20 -6.56
C SER A 34 2.14 -0.19 -5.12
N ALA A 35 2.36 1.01 -4.61
CA ALA A 35 2.49 1.33 -3.20
C ALA A 35 1.12 1.40 -2.48
N THR A 36 0.44 0.25 -2.40
CA THR A 36 -0.56 -0.04 -1.35
C THR A 36 -0.21 -1.44 -0.82
N PRO A 37 -0.38 -1.77 0.48
CA PRO A 37 0.19 -2.98 1.05
C PRO A 37 -0.16 -4.32 0.37
N ASP A 38 -1.18 -4.41 -0.49
CA ASP A 38 -1.68 -5.69 -0.99
C ASP A 38 -1.94 -5.78 -2.50
N SER A 39 -0.88 -5.77 -3.32
CA SER A 39 -0.96 -6.31 -4.68
C SER A 39 0.42 -6.57 -5.31
N ASN A 40 1.07 -7.69 -4.96
CA ASN A 40 2.09 -8.29 -5.83
C ASN A 40 1.55 -9.61 -6.37
N ASP A 41 0.99 -9.58 -7.59
CA ASP A 41 0.87 -10.78 -8.41
C ASP A 41 2.09 -10.83 -9.33
N SER A 42 2.81 -11.94 -9.25
CA SER A 42 3.94 -12.31 -10.09
C SER A 42 3.60 -12.14 -11.58
N ALA A 43 4.41 -11.34 -12.29
CA ALA A 43 4.39 -11.28 -13.74
C ALA A 43 4.78 -12.66 -14.32
N LYS A 44 3.84 -13.31 -15.02
CA LYS A 44 4.17 -14.41 -15.93
C LYS A 44 4.34 -13.80 -17.32
N ASN A 45 5.48 -14.10 -17.94
CA ASN A 45 5.82 -13.71 -19.31
C ASN A 45 4.68 -14.06 -20.28
N ILE A 46 4.20 -13.08 -21.04
CA ILE A 46 3.35 -13.30 -22.22
C ILE A 46 4.24 -13.01 -23.43
N THR A 47 4.55 -14.07 -24.16
CA THR A 47 5.17 -14.02 -25.48
C THR A 47 4.12 -13.56 -26.50
N THR A 48 4.49 -12.56 -27.30
CA THR A 48 3.70 -11.96 -28.38
C THR A 48 3.35 -13.00 -29.45
N VAL A 49 2.08 -13.08 -29.85
CA VAL A 49 1.66 -13.64 -31.15
C VAL A 49 0.57 -12.72 -31.71
N GLU A 50 0.85 -12.15 -32.88
CA GLU A 50 -0.08 -11.40 -33.73
C GLU A 50 -1.14 -12.33 -34.34
N GLY A 51 -2.36 -11.80 -34.55
CA GLY A 51 -3.37 -12.42 -35.40
C GLY A 51 -4.78 -12.35 -34.80
N GLY A 52 -5.64 -11.53 -35.40
CA GLY A 52 -7.00 -11.29 -34.93
C GLY A 52 -7.95 -12.47 -35.12
N ASN A 53 -8.99 -12.54 -34.28
CA ASN A 53 -10.37 -12.44 -34.76
C ASN A 53 -11.34 -12.30 -33.58
N LEU A 54 -12.43 -11.59 -33.87
CA LEU A 54 -13.61 -11.37 -33.03
C LEU A 54 -14.28 -12.70 -32.68
N LEU A 55 -14.40 -13.04 -31.39
CA LEU A 55 -15.24 -14.15 -30.93
C LEU A 55 -16.12 -13.69 -29.76
N GLN A 56 -17.40 -13.53 -30.06
CA GLN A 56 -18.48 -13.51 -29.08
C GLN A 56 -18.44 -14.80 -28.26
N VAL A 57 -18.44 -14.68 -26.93
CA VAL A 57 -18.69 -15.80 -26.03
C VAL A 57 -19.98 -15.52 -25.27
N SER A 58 -21.04 -16.17 -25.71
CA SER A 58 -22.26 -16.42 -24.97
C SER A 58 -21.97 -17.42 -23.85
N VAL A 59 -22.38 -17.08 -22.61
CA VAL A 59 -22.32 -18.02 -21.48
C VAL A 59 -23.71 -18.57 -21.25
N SER A 60 -23.90 -19.84 -21.64
CA SER A 60 -25.06 -20.64 -21.28
C SER A 60 -24.95 -21.07 -19.81
N ALA A 61 -26.09 -20.97 -19.11
CA ALA A 61 -26.30 -21.49 -17.78
C ALA A 61 -26.39 -23.02 -17.80
N SER A 62 -25.66 -23.69 -16.91
CA SER A 62 -25.91 -25.10 -16.57
C SER A 62 -25.79 -25.33 -15.06
N LYS A 63 -26.83 -26.02 -14.56
CA LYS A 63 -27.08 -26.59 -13.24
C LYS A 63 -25.88 -27.19 -12.51
N MET A 64 -25.85 -26.97 -11.19
CA MET A 64 -25.47 -27.95 -10.14
C MET A 64 -26.17 -27.49 -8.86
N GLU A 65 -27.28 -28.14 -8.49
CA GLU A 65 -27.35 -29.27 -7.54
C GLU A 65 -27.20 -28.84 -6.08
N GLN A 66 -28.31 -29.06 -5.37
CA GLN A 66 -28.51 -28.89 -3.95
C GLN A 66 -27.68 -29.92 -3.18
N SER A 67 -27.00 -29.47 -2.14
CA SER A 67 -26.81 -30.26 -0.93
C SER A 67 -27.05 -29.36 0.27
N GLY A 68 -28.03 -29.76 1.07
CA GLY A 68 -28.50 -29.02 2.23
C GLY A 68 -27.47 -28.96 3.34
N LEU A 69 -27.54 -27.90 4.13
CA LEU A 69 -27.10 -27.93 5.51
C LEU A 69 -28.17 -27.25 6.35
N GLU A 70 -28.65 -28.01 7.32
CA GLU A 70 -29.71 -27.65 8.25
C GLU A 70 -29.37 -26.42 9.08
N VAL A 71 -30.41 -25.63 9.31
CA VAL A 71 -30.47 -24.53 10.26
C VAL A 71 -30.49 -25.12 11.67
N ASN A 72 -29.47 -24.82 12.47
CA ASN A 72 -29.59 -24.89 13.93
C ASN A 72 -29.60 -23.48 14.51
N LYS A 73 -30.60 -23.28 15.37
CA LYS A 73 -31.03 -22.05 16.02
C LYS A 73 -30.06 -21.61 17.12
N GLU A 74 -30.07 -20.28 17.31
CA GLU A 74 -30.01 -19.57 18.59
C GLU A 74 -29.05 -20.08 19.67
N GLU A 75 -27.91 -19.41 19.79
CA GLU A 75 -27.33 -19.13 21.10
C GLU A 75 -26.99 -17.65 21.22
N SER A 76 -27.72 -16.99 22.11
CA SER A 76 -27.48 -15.65 22.62
C SER A 76 -26.19 -15.64 23.45
N VAL A 77 -25.21 -14.82 23.09
CA VAL A 77 -24.07 -14.51 23.97
C VAL A 77 -24.15 -13.06 24.40
N GLN A 78 -24.27 -12.89 25.71
CA GLN A 78 -24.32 -11.65 26.45
C GLN A 78 -23.00 -10.88 26.30
N VAL A 79 -23.11 -9.59 25.99
CA VAL A 79 -21.99 -8.65 26.04
C VAL A 79 -21.77 -8.26 27.50
N ILE A 80 -20.60 -8.58 28.04
CA ILE A 80 -20.14 -8.14 29.36
C ILE A 80 -18.90 -7.24 29.20
N ASP A 81 -19.06 -6.04 29.76
CA ASP A 81 -18.13 -5.04 30.27
C ASP A 81 -16.98 -4.46 29.44
N THR A 82 -17.24 -3.23 29.03
CA THR A 82 -16.50 -1.98 29.30
C THR A 82 -15.13 -2.09 29.98
N ALA A 83 -14.10 -1.60 29.28
CA ALA A 83 -12.88 -1.09 29.89
C ALA A 83 -12.95 0.44 29.88
N SER A 84 -12.89 1.03 31.08
CA SER A 84 -12.89 2.46 31.33
C SER A 84 -11.49 3.06 31.10
N PHE A 85 -11.44 4.22 30.43
CA PHE A 85 -10.34 5.17 30.57
C PHE A 85 -10.90 6.44 31.17
N SER A 86 -10.34 6.81 32.33
CA SER A 86 -10.70 7.95 33.14
C SER A 86 -10.28 9.28 32.53
N GLY A 87 -11.19 10.25 32.56
CA GLY A 87 -10.85 11.67 32.71
C GLY A 87 -11.07 12.55 31.47
N VAL A 88 -12.28 13.11 31.38
CA VAL A 88 -12.62 14.55 31.19
C VAL A 88 -14.08 14.58 30.71
N GLU A 89 -14.99 15.03 31.58
CA GLU A 89 -16.40 15.30 31.26
C GLU A 89 -16.49 16.45 30.24
N VAL A 90 -17.14 16.20 29.11
CA VAL A 90 -17.68 17.24 28.24
C VAL A 90 -19.13 16.85 27.95
N GLU A 91 -20.08 17.60 28.51
CA GLU A 91 -21.51 17.45 28.23
C GLU A 91 -21.80 17.77 26.75
N PHE A 92 -22.48 16.85 26.06
CA PHE A 92 -23.07 17.09 24.75
C PHE A 92 -24.60 17.15 24.90
N PRO A 93 -25.29 18.14 24.28
CA PRO A 93 -26.74 18.23 24.35
C PRO A 93 -27.42 17.16 23.49
N ASN A 94 -28.44 16.52 24.07
CA ASN A 94 -29.35 15.54 23.47
C ASN A 94 -29.93 15.99 22.13
N ALA A 95 -29.83 15.13 21.11
CA ALA A 95 -30.47 15.29 19.81
C ALA A 95 -31.34 14.08 19.47
N ASP A 96 -32.26 13.71 20.36
CA ASP A 96 -33.38 12.82 20.06
C ASP A 96 -34.62 13.67 19.84
N LYS A 97 -34.93 14.00 18.56
CA LYS A 97 -36.29 14.30 18.06
C LYS A 97 -36.47 14.61 16.57
N GLU A 98 -35.43 14.62 15.72
CA GLU A 98 -35.59 15.03 14.30
C GLU A 98 -35.50 13.91 13.24
N VAL A 99 -35.55 12.63 13.63
CA VAL A 99 -35.39 11.52 12.66
C VAL A 99 -36.70 11.08 11.99
N GLU A 100 -37.87 11.52 12.48
CA GLU A 100 -39.16 11.06 11.94
C GLU A 100 -39.70 11.85 10.73
N GLN A 101 -39.21 13.07 10.47
CA GLN A 101 -39.77 13.92 9.38
C GLN A 101 -39.02 13.85 8.04
N THR A 102 -37.77 13.39 8.00
CA THR A 102 -36.98 13.32 6.75
C THR A 102 -37.31 12.12 5.87
N THR A 103 -38.00 11.11 6.39
CA THR A 103 -38.27 9.85 5.68
C THR A 103 -39.47 9.94 4.72
N GLU A 104 -40.28 11.00 4.81
CA GLU A 104 -41.43 11.23 3.91
C GLU A 104 -41.08 12.07 2.67
N MET A 105 -40.02 12.87 2.70
CA MET A 105 -39.67 13.76 1.57
C MET A 105 -38.98 13.04 0.40
N MET A 106 -38.44 11.84 0.58
CA MET A 106 -37.73 11.09 -0.48
C MET A 106 -38.64 10.22 -1.37
N LYS A 107 -39.97 10.28 -1.22
CA LYS A 107 -40.91 9.40 -1.95
C LYS A 107 -41.58 9.99 -3.19
N ASN A 108 -41.43 11.29 -3.50
CA ASN A 108 -42.29 11.94 -4.49
C ASN A 108 -41.66 12.34 -5.84
N ASP A 109 -40.38 12.05 -6.12
CA ASP A 109 -39.75 12.55 -7.37
C ASP A 109 -39.48 11.47 -8.44
N LEU A 110 -40.40 10.54 -8.63
CA LEU A 110 -40.34 9.55 -9.73
C LEU A 110 -41.68 9.40 -10.46
N GLU A 111 -42.26 10.50 -10.98
CA GLU A 111 -43.14 10.46 -12.16
C GLU A 111 -42.99 11.76 -13.00
N PRO A 112 -42.90 11.69 -14.35
CA PRO A 112 -42.85 12.86 -15.19
C PRO A 112 -44.28 13.31 -15.55
N ASN A 113 -44.64 14.57 -15.31
CA ASN A 113 -45.85 15.12 -15.91
C ASN A 113 -45.67 16.54 -16.45
N VAL A 114 -46.38 16.73 -17.55
CA VAL A 114 -46.23 17.73 -18.61
C VAL A 114 -46.77 19.12 -18.21
N ASN A 115 -46.07 20.16 -18.69
CA ASN A 115 -46.43 21.59 -18.70
C ASN A 115 -47.93 21.90 -18.88
N VAL A 116 -48.45 22.89 -18.14
CA VAL A 116 -49.17 24.09 -18.68
C VAL A 116 -49.03 25.28 -17.70
N GLU A 117 -48.73 26.45 -18.27
CA GLU A 117 -48.56 27.79 -17.68
C GLU A 117 -49.78 28.35 -16.91
N LYS A 118 -49.51 29.19 -15.88
CA LYS A 118 -49.90 30.62 -15.84
C LYS A 118 -49.44 31.33 -14.55
N GLU A 119 -48.96 32.56 -14.77
CA GLU A 119 -48.38 33.52 -13.82
C GLU A 119 -49.48 34.45 -13.18
N PRO A 120 -49.17 35.45 -12.31
CA PRO A 120 -49.55 35.46 -10.90
C PRO A 120 -50.43 36.67 -10.49
N THR A 121 -50.82 36.79 -9.21
CA THR A 121 -51.24 38.10 -8.67
C THR A 121 -51.14 38.25 -7.14
N SER A 122 -50.49 39.37 -6.76
CA SER A 122 -50.75 40.28 -5.63
C SER A 122 -50.48 39.90 -4.16
N VAL A 123 -49.51 40.62 -3.60
CA VAL A 123 -49.32 41.03 -2.18
C VAL A 123 -50.47 41.96 -1.74
N PRO A 124 -50.72 42.18 -0.44
CA PRO A 124 -50.21 43.44 0.14
C PRO A 124 -49.74 43.41 1.61
N THR A 125 -48.93 44.43 1.87
CA THR A 125 -48.22 44.96 3.03
C THR A 125 -49.05 45.25 4.30
N GLY A 126 -48.39 45.20 5.47
CA GLY A 126 -48.81 45.88 6.70
C GLY A 126 -47.61 46.29 7.59
N GLN A 127 -47.39 47.60 7.71
CA GLN A 127 -46.49 48.27 8.68
C GLN A 127 -47.18 48.46 10.04
N LEU A 128 -46.38 48.62 11.12
CA LEU A 128 -46.41 49.74 12.11
C LEU A 128 -45.61 49.33 13.39
N THR A 129 -44.44 49.96 13.64
CA THR A 129 -44.12 50.99 14.69
C THR A 129 -44.11 50.43 16.13
N ASN A 130 -43.21 50.74 17.07
CA ASN A 130 -42.68 52.05 17.48
C ASN A 130 -41.78 51.93 18.75
N CYS A 131 -41.04 53.01 19.06
CA CYS A 131 -40.46 53.45 20.36
C CYS A 131 -39.30 52.64 20.98
N GLY A 132 -38.10 53.18 21.26
CA GLY A 132 -37.71 54.33 22.12
C GLY A 132 -36.91 53.76 23.32
N SER A 133 -35.83 54.28 23.91
CA SER A 133 -35.16 55.58 23.94
C SER A 133 -33.77 55.42 24.61
N SER A 134 -32.89 56.39 24.34
CA SER A 134 -31.81 57.03 25.15
C SER A 134 -31.03 56.29 26.25
N ASP A 135 -29.69 56.38 26.22
CA ASP A 135 -28.93 57.13 27.25
C ASP A 135 -27.43 57.29 26.91
N ASP A 136 -26.91 58.46 27.31
CA ASP A 136 -25.56 59.02 27.10
C ASP A 136 -24.50 58.51 28.10
N GLY A 137 -23.22 58.54 27.70
CA GLY A 137 -22.08 58.35 28.61
C GLY A 137 -20.71 58.62 27.97
N ILE A 138 -20.07 59.71 28.38
CA ILE A 138 -18.90 60.39 27.80
C ILE A 138 -17.54 59.96 28.44
N ASN A 139 -16.50 59.91 27.58
CA ASN A 139 -15.03 60.09 27.74
C ASN A 139 -14.18 59.39 28.82
N GLN A 140 -13.04 58.82 28.37
CA GLN A 140 -11.66 59.37 28.43
C GLN A 140 -10.70 58.32 27.83
N SER A 141 -10.12 58.51 26.64
CA SER A 141 -8.84 59.16 26.30
C SER A 141 -7.60 58.56 26.96
N GLU A 142 -6.77 57.85 26.17
CA GLU A 142 -5.32 58.07 26.15
C GLU A 142 -4.73 57.59 24.82
N THR A 143 -3.84 58.43 24.28
CA THR A 143 -3.35 58.50 22.91
C THR A 143 -1.95 57.91 22.78
N SER A 144 -1.62 57.34 21.62
CA SER A 144 -0.26 57.36 21.07
C SER A 144 -0.33 57.34 19.55
N GLU A 145 0.10 58.47 18.99
CA GLU A 145 0.20 58.90 17.60
C GLU A 145 1.37 58.21 16.84
N VAL A 146 1.63 58.27 15.51
CA VAL A 146 0.97 58.69 14.25
C VAL A 146 2.00 58.41 13.12
N ASN A 147 1.51 58.10 11.90
CA ASN A 147 1.96 58.52 10.54
C ASN A 147 1.67 57.37 9.55
N GLY A 148 0.73 57.41 8.58
CA GLY A 148 0.29 58.44 7.62
C GLY A 148 0.62 57.87 6.22
N LEU A 149 -0.30 57.54 5.31
CA LEU A 149 -1.17 58.41 4.49
C LEU A 149 -2.11 57.54 3.61
N GLY A 150 -3.33 58.03 3.33
CA GLY A 150 -4.11 57.66 2.13
C GLY A 150 -5.51 57.10 2.38
N GLU A 151 -6.52 57.97 2.48
CA GLU A 151 -7.93 57.61 2.39
C GLU A 151 -8.33 57.31 0.93
N GLU A 152 -9.09 56.23 0.72
CA GLU A 152 -10.20 56.23 -0.25
C GLU A 152 -11.37 55.42 0.31
N LYS A 153 -12.54 56.05 0.30
CA LYS A 153 -13.80 55.57 0.90
C LYS A 153 -14.40 54.46 0.05
N GLY A 154 -14.63 53.29 0.65
CA GLY A 154 -15.42 52.21 0.07
C GLY A 154 -16.29 51.54 1.13
N ASN A 155 -17.60 51.53 0.90
CA ASN A 155 -18.64 50.94 1.75
C ASN A 155 -18.24 49.60 2.39
N GLY A 156 -18.00 49.62 3.70
CA GLY A 156 -17.80 48.43 4.51
C GLY A 156 -19.13 47.70 4.74
N VAL A 157 -19.52 46.84 3.80
CA VAL A 157 -20.42 45.73 4.11
C VAL A 157 -19.73 44.90 5.18
N LYS A 158 -20.25 44.92 6.41
CA LYS A 158 -19.87 43.97 7.46
C LYS A 158 -20.18 42.57 6.93
N LYS A 159 -19.18 41.91 6.34
CA LYS A 159 -19.22 40.49 6.01
C LYS A 159 -19.26 39.76 7.35
N ASN A 160 -20.47 39.41 7.80
CA ASN A 160 -20.66 38.36 8.77
C ASN A 160 -20.05 37.09 8.17
N ARG A 161 -18.78 36.80 8.48
CA ARG A 161 -18.19 35.48 8.29
C ARG A 161 -18.74 34.58 9.39
N GLY A 162 -20.05 34.32 9.35
CA GLY A 162 -20.56 33.10 9.97
C GLY A 162 -19.78 31.97 9.32
N LYS A 163 -19.01 31.20 10.10
CA LYS A 163 -18.46 29.93 9.60
C LYS A 163 -19.67 29.15 9.10
N GLU A 164 -19.71 28.95 7.79
CA GLU A 164 -20.77 28.20 7.13
C GLU A 164 -20.82 26.83 7.80
N LYS A 165 -21.90 26.60 8.54
CA LYS A 165 -22.21 25.32 9.15
C LYS A 165 -22.43 24.37 7.97
N ASN A 166 -21.79 23.20 7.94
CA ASN A 166 -21.89 22.18 6.86
C ASN A 166 -20.85 22.31 5.72
N ARG A 167 -19.57 22.45 6.09
CA ARG A 167 -18.44 22.28 5.15
C ARG A 167 -17.37 21.36 5.75
N LEU A 168 -16.65 20.65 4.90
CA LEU A 168 -15.42 19.98 5.28
C LEU A 168 -14.30 21.01 5.48
N THR A 169 -13.63 20.99 6.64
CA THR A 169 -12.49 21.88 6.94
C THR A 169 -11.21 21.11 7.24
N ILE A 170 -10.06 21.76 7.07
CA ILE A 170 -8.74 21.17 7.36
C ILE A 170 -8.69 20.73 8.83
N GLY A 171 -8.17 19.54 9.08
CA GLY A 171 -8.12 18.92 10.41
C GLY A 171 -9.35 18.11 10.79
N GLN A 172 -10.39 18.08 9.94
CA GLN A 172 -11.55 17.21 10.14
C GLN A 172 -11.47 15.93 9.30
N ILE A 173 -11.97 14.85 9.87
CA ILE A 173 -12.31 13.62 9.17
C ILE A 173 -13.83 13.49 9.24
N VAL A 174 -14.50 13.44 8.09
CA VAL A 174 -15.97 13.44 8.01
C VAL A 174 -16.46 12.20 7.29
N ALA A 175 -17.52 11.60 7.83
CA ALA A 175 -18.19 10.43 7.28
C ALA A 175 -18.89 10.74 5.95
N LEU A 176 -19.10 9.70 5.14
CA LEU A 176 -19.70 9.80 3.82
C LEU A 176 -21.15 10.26 3.90
N SER A 177 -21.96 9.66 4.78
CA SER A 177 -23.36 10.04 4.99
C SER A 177 -23.51 11.52 5.37
N VAL A 178 -22.63 12.02 6.24
CA VAL A 178 -22.61 13.43 6.67
C VAL A 178 -22.25 14.36 5.51
N LEU A 179 -21.25 14.02 4.71
CA LEU A 179 -20.91 14.83 3.53
C LEU A 179 -22.07 14.85 2.52
N MET A 180 -22.72 13.71 2.28
CA MET A 180 -23.89 13.66 1.39
C MET A 180 -25.07 14.47 1.93
N SER A 181 -25.33 14.47 3.23
CA SER A 181 -26.39 15.31 3.84
C SER A 181 -26.07 16.81 3.76
N TRP A 182 -24.78 17.17 3.65
CA TRP A 182 -24.32 18.53 3.36
C TRP A 182 -24.29 18.89 1.86
N GLY A 183 -24.78 17.99 1.00
CA GLY A 183 -24.89 18.18 -0.44
C GLY A 183 -23.60 17.91 -1.23
N TYR A 184 -22.60 17.27 -0.62
CA TYR A 184 -21.35 16.96 -1.33
C TYR A 184 -21.50 15.80 -2.32
N SER A 185 -20.82 15.95 -3.46
CA SER A 185 -20.60 14.89 -4.45
C SER A 185 -19.10 14.67 -4.70
N PHE A 186 -18.75 13.60 -5.42
CA PHE A 186 -17.37 13.15 -5.57
C PHE A 186 -16.95 13.00 -7.03
N GLY A 187 -15.70 13.38 -7.29
CA GLY A 187 -15.01 13.15 -8.56
C GLY A 187 -13.58 12.67 -8.33
N LYS A 188 -12.82 12.57 -9.43
CA LYS A 188 -11.41 12.16 -9.41
C LYS A 188 -10.61 12.98 -10.42
N LEU A 189 -9.30 13.03 -10.23
CA LEU A 189 -8.39 13.50 -11.26
C LEU A 189 -8.45 12.54 -12.46
N LYS A 190 -8.45 13.06 -13.68
CA LYS A 190 -8.45 12.24 -14.90
C LYS A 190 -7.18 11.37 -15.01
N ILE A 191 -6.06 11.85 -14.47
CA ILE A 191 -4.77 11.13 -14.41
C ILE A 191 -4.73 10.03 -13.34
N ASN A 192 -5.74 9.94 -12.45
CA ASN A 192 -5.76 8.86 -11.46
C ASN A 192 -5.77 7.51 -12.16
N ARG A 193 -5.05 6.55 -11.57
CA ARG A 193 -4.98 5.18 -12.08
C ARG A 193 -6.37 4.59 -12.28
N ALA A 194 -6.51 3.79 -13.33
CA ALA A 194 -7.70 3.00 -13.54
C ALA A 194 -7.98 2.09 -12.33
N LEU A 195 -9.25 1.83 -12.07
CA LEU A 195 -9.65 0.90 -11.03
C LEU A 195 -9.18 -0.50 -11.40
N ASN A 196 -8.65 -1.22 -10.41
CA ASN A 196 -8.20 -2.59 -10.58
C ASN A 196 -9.23 -3.50 -9.92
N THR A 197 -9.92 -4.33 -10.71
CA THR A 197 -11.02 -5.17 -10.23
C THR A 197 -10.59 -6.15 -9.13
N LYS A 198 -9.36 -6.67 -9.18
CA LYS A 198 -8.85 -7.59 -8.15
C LYS A 198 -8.59 -6.86 -6.84
N ALA A 199 -7.97 -5.68 -6.89
CA ALA A 199 -7.78 -4.82 -5.72
C ALA A 199 -9.12 -4.36 -5.12
N LEU A 200 -10.08 -4.02 -5.97
CA LEU A 200 -11.42 -3.61 -5.56
C LEU A 200 -12.16 -4.72 -4.82
N LYS A 201 -12.17 -5.95 -5.36
CA LYS A 201 -12.74 -7.12 -4.68
C LYS A 201 -12.11 -7.38 -3.31
N LYS A 202 -10.79 -7.20 -3.17
CA LYS A 202 -10.11 -7.30 -1.86
C LYS A 202 -10.57 -6.20 -0.90
N LYS A 203 -10.70 -4.96 -1.38
CA LYS A 203 -11.18 -3.83 -0.56
C LYS A 203 -12.63 -4.02 -0.11
N ILE A 204 -13.52 -4.50 -0.98
CA ILE A 204 -14.90 -4.82 -0.61
C ILE A 204 -14.94 -5.83 0.53
N LYS A 205 -14.18 -6.94 0.42
CA LYS A 205 -14.08 -7.93 1.50
C LYS A 205 -13.55 -7.34 2.80
N SER A 206 -12.49 -6.53 2.71
CA SER A 206 -11.90 -5.86 3.87
C SER A 206 -12.88 -4.90 4.55
N ILE A 207 -13.59 -4.07 3.80
CA ILE A 207 -14.54 -3.09 4.35
C ILE A 207 -15.72 -3.80 5.01
N LYS A 208 -16.23 -4.89 4.42
CA LYS A 208 -17.31 -5.67 5.03
C LYS A 208 -16.92 -6.30 6.37
N LEU A 209 -15.63 -6.63 6.56
CA LEU A 209 -15.16 -7.32 7.76
C LEU A 209 -14.66 -6.35 8.84
N TYR A 210 -13.98 -5.27 8.45
CA TYR A 210 -13.27 -4.37 9.36
C TYR A 210 -13.70 -2.90 9.26
N GLY A 211 -14.67 -2.59 8.40
CA GLY A 211 -14.99 -1.21 8.06
C GLY A 211 -13.85 -0.51 7.31
N MET A 212 -13.94 0.82 7.24
CA MET A 212 -12.90 1.64 6.59
C MET A 212 -11.74 1.92 7.55
N VAL A 213 -10.60 1.29 7.32
CA VAL A 213 -9.42 1.40 8.21
C VAL A 213 -8.63 2.71 8.02
N SER A 214 -8.75 3.38 6.87
CA SER A 214 -8.04 4.64 6.61
C SER A 214 -8.90 5.56 5.72
N PRO A 215 -8.91 6.88 5.97
CA PRO A 215 -9.73 7.83 5.21
C PRO A 215 -9.15 8.12 3.82
N CYS A 216 -10.01 8.62 2.93
CA CYS A 216 -9.67 9.11 1.60
C CYS A 216 -9.21 10.57 1.64
N LEU A 217 -8.10 10.86 0.97
CA LEU A 217 -7.60 12.23 0.80
C LEU A 217 -8.36 12.91 -0.34
N VAL A 218 -8.97 14.05 -0.07
CA VAL A 218 -9.73 14.83 -1.04
C VAL A 218 -9.27 16.28 -1.11
N THR A 219 -9.61 16.97 -2.18
CA THR A 219 -9.55 18.43 -2.29
C THR A 219 -10.83 18.94 -2.96
N THR A 220 -11.10 20.23 -2.99
CA THR A 220 -12.27 20.76 -3.73
C THR A 220 -12.02 20.78 -5.24
N ALA A 221 -13.08 20.65 -6.04
CA ALA A 221 -13.00 20.74 -7.50
C ALA A 221 -12.44 22.09 -7.97
N GLN A 222 -12.80 23.19 -7.29
CA GLN A 222 -12.27 24.52 -7.56
C GLN A 222 -10.74 24.56 -7.49
N VAL A 223 -10.14 23.97 -6.45
CA VAL A 223 -8.68 23.91 -6.28
C VAL A 223 -8.01 23.16 -7.44
N CYS A 224 -8.61 22.08 -7.93
CA CYS A 224 -8.09 21.35 -9.08
C CYS A 224 -8.17 22.17 -10.37
N LEU A 225 -9.30 22.84 -10.62
CA LEU A 225 -9.51 23.64 -11.83
C LEU A 225 -8.63 24.88 -11.86
N ASP A 226 -8.42 25.54 -10.73
CA ASP A 226 -7.51 26.68 -10.61
C ASP A 226 -6.04 26.27 -10.82
N ALA A 227 -5.71 25.02 -10.50
CA ALA A 227 -4.42 24.41 -10.82
C ALA A 227 -4.32 23.90 -12.27
N GLY A 228 -5.35 24.09 -13.10
CA GLY A 228 -5.37 23.65 -14.51
C GLY A 228 -5.47 22.13 -14.68
N LEU A 229 -6.00 21.40 -13.68
CA LEU A 229 -6.10 19.95 -13.71
C LEU A 229 -7.44 19.49 -14.29
N GLU A 230 -7.38 18.44 -15.12
CA GLU A 230 -8.57 17.77 -15.62
C GLU A 230 -9.17 16.85 -14.54
N ILE A 231 -10.44 17.08 -14.23
CA ILE A 231 -11.22 16.32 -13.26
C ILE A 231 -12.49 15.78 -13.91
N VAL A 232 -12.92 14.60 -13.48
CA VAL A 232 -14.09 13.89 -14.00
C VAL A 232 -14.91 13.29 -12.86
N SER A 233 -16.21 13.11 -13.07
CA SER A 233 -17.04 12.26 -12.21
C SER A 233 -16.59 10.80 -12.30
N PHE A 234 -17.11 9.94 -11.42
CA PHE A 234 -16.83 8.50 -11.50
C PHE A 234 -17.40 7.84 -12.77
N ASP A 235 -18.43 8.42 -13.36
CA ASP A 235 -19.01 8.02 -14.66
C ASP A 235 -18.23 8.57 -15.86
N GLY A 236 -17.15 9.34 -15.63
CA GLY A 236 -16.28 9.87 -16.67
C GLY A 236 -16.74 11.19 -17.29
N ILE A 237 -17.76 11.85 -16.71
CA ILE A 237 -18.24 13.16 -17.17
C ILE A 237 -17.25 14.23 -16.71
N PRO A 238 -16.73 15.10 -17.60
CA PRO A 238 -15.86 16.20 -17.22
C PRO A 238 -16.51 17.15 -16.22
N ILE A 239 -15.75 17.55 -15.19
CA ILE A 239 -16.14 18.61 -14.26
C ILE A 239 -15.40 19.88 -14.67
N THR A 240 -16.13 20.96 -14.92
CA THR A 240 -15.62 22.25 -15.41
C THR A 240 -16.06 23.39 -14.51
N LYS A 241 -15.61 24.62 -14.79
CA LYS A 241 -16.02 25.83 -14.04
C LYS A 241 -17.52 26.11 -14.10
N ASP A 242 -18.20 25.60 -15.13
CA ASP A 242 -19.64 25.76 -15.34
C ASP A 242 -20.46 24.64 -14.67
N THR A 243 -19.80 23.66 -14.03
CA THR A 243 -20.50 22.58 -13.33
C THR A 243 -21.20 23.14 -12.08
N PRO A 244 -22.51 22.89 -11.89
CA PRO A 244 -23.26 23.36 -10.72
C PRO A 244 -22.66 22.86 -9.41
N ASN A 245 -22.81 23.66 -8.34
CA ASN A 245 -22.38 23.33 -6.97
C ASN A 245 -20.91 22.92 -6.87
N LEU A 246 -20.03 23.55 -7.64
CA LEU A 246 -18.60 23.23 -7.70
C LEU A 246 -17.89 23.24 -6.34
N ASP A 247 -18.36 24.10 -5.42
CA ASP A 247 -17.91 24.20 -4.02
C ASP A 247 -18.27 22.96 -3.17
N LYS A 248 -19.23 22.17 -3.64
CA LYS A 248 -19.68 20.90 -3.05
C LYS A 248 -19.17 19.66 -3.81
N ILE A 249 -18.23 19.81 -4.73
CA ILE A 249 -17.60 18.67 -5.40
C ILE A 249 -16.22 18.42 -4.79
N LEU A 250 -16.04 17.25 -4.18
CA LEU A 250 -14.76 16.78 -3.63
C LEU A 250 -14.07 15.85 -4.64
N ILE A 251 -12.82 16.15 -4.94
CA ILE A 251 -11.98 15.36 -5.84
C ILE A 251 -11.07 14.46 -5.03
N ILE A 252 -11.19 13.15 -5.24
CA ILE A 252 -10.39 12.14 -4.57
C ILE A 252 -8.97 12.14 -5.16
N ILE A 253 -8.01 12.44 -4.29
CA ILE A 253 -6.57 12.43 -4.58
C ILE A 253 -6.00 11.05 -4.27
N ASP A 254 -6.29 10.52 -3.08
CA ASP A 254 -5.95 9.16 -2.67
C ASP A 254 -7.16 8.43 -2.07
N GLY A 255 -7.24 7.12 -2.31
CA GLY A 255 -8.33 6.27 -1.82
C GLY A 255 -9.47 6.03 -2.81
N ALA A 256 -9.28 6.24 -4.11
CA ALA A 256 -10.33 5.99 -5.12
C ALA A 256 -10.93 4.57 -5.05
N HIS A 257 -10.11 3.52 -4.91
CA HIS A 257 -10.62 2.15 -4.75
C HIS A 257 -11.42 1.94 -3.45
N ARG A 258 -11.12 2.69 -2.38
CA ARG A 258 -11.86 2.64 -1.11
C ARG A 258 -13.23 3.27 -1.26
N HIS A 259 -13.28 4.47 -1.83
CA HIS A 259 -14.53 5.15 -2.15
C HIS A 259 -15.44 4.28 -3.03
N VAL A 260 -14.91 3.76 -4.14
CA VAL A 260 -15.71 2.94 -5.07
C VAL A 260 -16.13 1.63 -4.41
N ALA A 261 -15.28 0.98 -3.61
CA ALA A 261 -15.68 -0.22 -2.87
C ALA A 261 -16.84 0.06 -1.92
N THR A 262 -16.82 1.17 -1.18
CA THR A 262 -17.93 1.57 -0.31
C THR A 262 -19.20 1.88 -1.11
N MET A 263 -19.09 2.58 -2.24
CA MET A 263 -20.23 2.83 -3.14
C MET A 263 -20.84 1.53 -3.66
N GLU A 264 -20.03 0.57 -4.10
CA GLU A 264 -20.51 -0.74 -4.57
C GLU A 264 -21.21 -1.51 -3.45
N ILE A 265 -20.66 -1.51 -2.23
CA ILE A 265 -21.31 -2.14 -1.08
C ILE A 265 -22.67 -1.50 -0.81
N ASN A 266 -22.73 -0.16 -0.79
CA ASN A 266 -23.95 0.56 -0.45
C ASN A 266 -25.03 0.45 -1.53
N SER A 267 -24.62 0.37 -2.81
CA SER A 267 -25.54 0.16 -3.93
C SER A 267 -26.26 -1.20 -3.89
N ALA A 268 -25.67 -2.18 -3.20
CA ALA A 268 -26.20 -3.54 -3.07
C ALA A 268 -26.98 -3.76 -1.77
N LEU A 269 -27.20 -2.72 -0.96
CA LEU A 269 -27.92 -2.83 0.31
C LEU A 269 -29.40 -3.11 0.08
N LYS A 270 -29.94 -4.01 0.90
CA LYS A 270 -31.38 -4.25 0.99
C LYS A 270 -32.04 -3.26 1.92
N LYS A 271 -33.37 -3.12 1.80
CA LYS A 271 -34.17 -2.26 2.68
C LYS A 271 -33.92 -2.64 4.15
N GLY A 272 -33.52 -1.66 4.95
CA GLY A 272 -33.22 -1.84 6.38
C GLY A 272 -31.77 -2.20 6.70
N GLU A 273 -30.91 -2.42 5.70
CA GLU A 273 -29.48 -2.59 5.95
C GLU A 273 -28.78 -1.23 6.17
N VAL A 274 -27.79 -1.23 7.06
CA VAL A 274 -27.04 -0.03 7.43
C VAL A 274 -25.99 0.29 6.37
N MET A 275 -25.92 1.56 5.99
CA MET A 275 -24.92 2.07 5.07
C MET A 275 -23.51 1.88 5.63
N GLN A 276 -22.59 1.38 4.80
CA GLN A 276 -21.17 1.35 5.14
C GLN A 276 -20.56 2.73 4.95
N GLU A 277 -19.83 3.19 5.96
CA GLU A 277 -19.18 4.50 5.94
C GLU A 277 -17.82 4.47 5.24
N SER A 278 -17.54 5.57 4.55
CA SER A 278 -16.20 6.00 4.16
C SER A 278 -15.90 7.31 4.88
N TYR A 279 -14.62 7.63 5.03
CA TYR A 279 -14.20 8.85 5.73
C TYR A 279 -13.29 9.68 4.83
N TYR A 280 -13.43 10.99 4.88
CA TYR A 280 -12.72 11.91 3.99
C TYR A 280 -12.10 13.07 4.77
N TYR A 281 -10.94 13.52 4.32
CA TYR A 281 -10.24 14.65 4.90
C TYR A 281 -9.53 15.48 3.83
N LEU A 282 -9.40 16.78 4.10
CA LEU A 282 -8.57 17.69 3.30
C LEU A 282 -7.10 17.53 3.68
N PRO A 283 -6.15 17.95 2.82
CA PRO A 283 -4.74 17.89 3.15
C PRO A 283 -4.45 18.68 4.43
N LEU A 284 -3.66 18.08 5.32
CA LEU A 284 -3.39 18.63 6.65
C LEU A 284 -2.49 19.87 6.62
N THR A 285 -1.83 20.12 5.48
CA THR A 285 -0.98 21.28 5.23
C THR A 285 -1.70 22.29 4.33
N GLY A 286 -1.53 23.59 4.57
CA GLY A 286 -2.19 24.64 3.79
C GLY A 286 -1.52 25.02 2.46
N ASN A 287 -0.27 24.61 2.22
CA ASN A 287 0.47 24.93 1.01
C ASN A 287 0.91 23.64 0.31
N TYR A 288 0.17 23.25 -0.73
CA TYR A 288 0.46 22.04 -1.51
C TYR A 288 0.05 22.23 -2.97
N LYS A 289 0.78 21.59 -3.88
CA LYS A 289 0.26 21.36 -5.24
C LYS A 289 -0.44 20.02 -5.27
N VAL A 290 -1.66 19.98 -5.82
CA VAL A 290 -2.47 18.76 -5.91
C VAL A 290 -1.69 17.59 -6.54
N MET A 291 -0.91 17.87 -7.58
CA MET A 291 -0.06 16.86 -8.24
C MET A 291 1.11 16.38 -7.38
N GLU A 292 1.66 17.23 -6.52
CA GLU A 292 2.68 16.81 -5.54
C GLU A 292 2.06 15.90 -4.51
N LEU A 293 0.89 16.24 -3.94
CA LEU A 293 0.17 15.34 -3.02
C LEU A 293 -0.13 13.98 -3.63
N LEU A 294 -0.63 13.94 -4.87
CA LEU A 294 -0.90 12.69 -5.56
C LEU A 294 0.37 11.84 -5.68
N ARG A 295 1.51 12.46 -6.05
CA ARG A 295 2.79 11.73 -6.14
C ARG A 295 3.27 11.25 -4.78
N GLU A 296 3.28 12.11 -3.77
CA GLU A 296 3.74 11.76 -2.42
C GLU A 296 2.92 10.60 -1.83
N ALA A 297 1.59 10.64 -1.98
CA ALA A 297 0.71 9.55 -1.56
C ALA A 297 1.03 8.21 -2.24
N ASN A 298 1.59 8.24 -3.45
CA ASN A 298 1.92 7.04 -4.23
C ASN A 298 3.40 6.61 -4.16
N VAL A 299 4.33 7.49 -3.80
CA VAL A 299 5.78 7.21 -3.83
C VAL A 299 6.33 6.91 -2.44
N VAL A 300 5.83 7.58 -1.40
CA VAL A 300 6.42 7.51 -0.04
C VAL A 300 5.85 6.36 0.79
N THR A 301 4.98 5.53 0.22
CA THR A 301 4.47 4.32 0.89
C THR A 301 5.35 3.12 0.56
N LYS A 302 6.01 2.53 1.57
CA LYS A 302 6.71 1.24 1.44
C LYS A 302 5.78 0.11 1.93
N PRO A 303 5.33 -0.81 1.06
CA PRO A 303 4.59 -2.00 1.49
C PRO A 303 5.43 -2.85 2.45
N TRP A 304 4.77 -3.51 3.38
CA TRP A 304 5.41 -4.56 4.19
C TRP A 304 6.00 -5.66 3.30
N ALA A 305 7.24 -6.04 3.61
CA ALA A 305 7.96 -7.17 3.03
C ALA A 305 7.74 -8.45 3.87
N GLY A 306 8.28 -9.59 3.42
CA GLY A 306 8.13 -10.87 4.12
C GLY A 306 8.64 -10.84 5.57
N SER A 307 9.74 -10.12 5.82
CA SER A 307 10.30 -9.87 7.15
C SER A 307 9.34 -9.18 8.11
N ASP A 308 8.57 -8.21 7.61
CA ASP A 308 7.60 -7.47 8.42
C ASP A 308 6.45 -8.39 8.84
N PHE A 309 6.01 -9.29 7.94
CA PHE A 309 4.99 -10.30 8.26
C PHE A 309 5.48 -11.39 9.21
N LEU A 310 6.76 -11.79 9.14
CA LEU A 310 7.35 -12.68 10.14
C LEU A 310 7.39 -12.00 11.52
N THR A 311 7.82 -10.74 11.57
CA THR A 311 7.82 -9.96 12.81
C THR A 311 6.41 -9.84 13.38
N SER A 312 5.42 -9.54 12.55
CA SER A 312 4.02 -9.54 12.97
C SER A 312 3.55 -10.90 13.49
N LEU A 313 3.93 -12.01 12.85
CA LEU A 313 3.60 -13.35 13.34
C LEU A 313 4.19 -13.60 14.74
N ILE A 314 5.46 -13.26 14.94
CA ILE A 314 6.16 -13.39 16.22
C ILE A 314 5.48 -12.54 17.31
N MET A 315 5.07 -11.32 16.97
CA MET A 315 4.38 -10.42 17.90
C MET A 315 2.95 -10.85 18.22
N SER A 316 2.27 -11.49 17.28
CA SER A 316 0.86 -11.90 17.42
C SER A 316 0.67 -13.25 18.11
N ARG A 317 1.74 -14.03 18.33
CA ARG A 317 1.64 -15.42 18.79
C ARG A 317 2.78 -15.81 19.72
N GLU A 318 2.45 -16.24 20.94
CA GLU A 318 3.42 -16.60 21.98
C GLU A 318 4.33 -17.76 21.55
N GLU A 319 3.77 -18.83 20.96
CA GLU A 319 4.58 -19.98 20.50
C GLU A 319 5.53 -19.61 19.35
N ALA A 320 5.23 -18.53 18.61
CA ALA A 320 6.12 -18.02 17.57
C ALA A 320 7.30 -17.25 18.19
N ALA A 321 7.06 -16.52 19.28
CA ALA A 321 8.09 -15.80 20.03
C ALA A 321 9.07 -16.73 20.76
N GLU A 322 8.61 -17.93 21.14
CA GLU A 322 9.46 -18.96 21.75
C GLU A 322 10.23 -19.80 20.73
N ASN A 323 9.88 -19.70 19.44
CA ASN A 323 10.51 -20.51 18.39
C ASN A 323 11.88 -19.95 17.97
N GLU A 324 12.96 -20.56 18.45
CA GLU A 324 14.33 -20.12 18.17
C GLU A 324 14.65 -20.00 16.67
N MET A 325 14.06 -20.83 15.82
CA MET A 325 14.26 -20.76 14.37
C MET A 325 13.67 -19.47 13.81
N LEU A 326 12.43 -19.13 14.19
CA LEU A 326 11.77 -17.90 13.74
C LEU A 326 12.51 -16.65 14.23
N ILE A 327 12.96 -16.64 15.48
CA ILE A 327 13.76 -15.54 16.05
C ILE A 327 15.10 -15.40 15.33
N TRP A 328 15.76 -16.52 15.01
CA TRP A 328 17.02 -16.51 14.26
C TRP A 328 16.83 -15.98 12.83
N VAL A 329 15.77 -16.42 12.15
CA VAL A 329 15.41 -15.90 10.82
C VAL A 329 15.21 -14.39 10.91
N GLN A 330 14.32 -13.92 11.79
CA GLN A 330 14.03 -12.49 11.99
C GLN A 330 15.32 -11.66 12.18
N THR A 331 16.21 -12.11 13.07
CA THR A 331 17.49 -11.44 13.38
C THR A 331 18.40 -11.32 12.15
N LYS A 332 18.37 -12.32 11.25
CA LYS A 332 19.22 -12.34 10.04
C LYS A 332 18.63 -11.56 8.86
N LEU A 333 17.31 -11.38 8.82
CA LEU A 333 16.63 -10.62 7.76
C LEU A 333 17.06 -9.15 7.69
N GLU A 334 17.51 -8.55 8.79
CA GLU A 334 18.03 -7.17 8.78
C GLU A 334 19.26 -6.98 7.88
N LYS A 335 20.01 -8.07 7.64
CA LYS A 335 21.34 -8.02 7.02
C LYS A 335 21.46 -8.90 5.76
N SER A 336 20.40 -9.59 5.35
CA SER A 336 20.47 -10.61 4.30
C SER A 336 19.14 -10.82 3.55
N GLY A 337 19.19 -11.52 2.42
CA GLY A 337 18.00 -11.79 1.60
C GLY A 337 17.02 -12.78 2.25
N ASP A 338 15.73 -12.43 2.23
CA ASP A 338 14.66 -13.14 2.93
C ASP A 338 14.62 -14.64 2.64
N THR A 339 14.54 -14.99 1.36
CA THR A 339 14.48 -16.38 0.91
C THR A 339 15.72 -17.18 1.33
N ALA A 340 16.92 -16.60 1.25
CA ALA A 340 18.15 -17.33 1.56
C ALA A 340 18.20 -17.72 3.05
N ILE A 341 17.82 -16.81 3.94
CA ILE A 341 17.81 -17.08 5.39
C ILE A 341 16.80 -18.17 5.75
N TRP A 342 15.60 -18.15 5.14
CA TRP A 342 14.64 -19.24 5.32
C TRP A 342 15.15 -20.58 4.80
N GLU A 343 15.83 -20.59 3.65
CA GLU A 343 16.42 -21.81 3.08
C GLU A 343 17.54 -22.35 3.98
N TRP A 344 18.35 -21.48 4.60
CA TRP A 344 19.32 -21.89 5.62
C TRP A 344 18.62 -22.50 6.84
N ALA A 345 17.61 -21.83 7.38
CA ALA A 345 16.91 -22.27 8.58
C ALA A 345 16.16 -23.60 8.39
N THR A 346 15.56 -23.82 7.22
CA THR A 346 14.69 -24.99 6.98
C THR A 346 15.35 -26.09 6.16
N LEU A 347 16.49 -25.81 5.53
CA LEU A 347 17.12 -26.67 4.52
C LEU A 347 16.11 -27.12 3.46
N ASN A 348 15.26 -26.18 3.02
CA ASN A 348 14.19 -26.41 2.06
C ASN A 348 14.02 -25.18 1.16
N LYS A 349 13.95 -25.40 -0.16
CA LYS A 349 13.75 -24.35 -1.18
C LYS A 349 12.34 -23.74 -1.14
N SER A 350 11.38 -24.42 -0.50
CA SER A 350 10.01 -23.96 -0.32
C SER A 350 9.91 -23.15 0.96
N VAL A 351 10.01 -21.82 0.84
CA VAL A 351 9.95 -20.89 1.97
C VAL A 351 8.51 -20.40 2.23
N PRO A 352 8.19 -19.97 3.47
CA PRO A 352 6.89 -19.37 3.77
C PRO A 352 6.60 -18.15 2.89
N SER A 353 5.41 -18.08 2.31
CA SER A 353 4.97 -16.90 1.57
C SER A 353 4.35 -15.87 2.51
N LYS A 354 4.31 -14.59 2.08
CA LYS A 354 3.56 -13.51 2.76
C LYS A 354 2.16 -13.96 3.20
N SER A 355 1.39 -14.59 2.31
CA SER A 355 0.03 -15.04 2.62
C SER A 355 0.00 -16.13 3.69
N LYS A 356 1.00 -17.02 3.74
CA LYS A 356 1.12 -18.04 4.78
C LYS A 356 1.48 -17.41 6.13
N LEU A 357 2.41 -16.45 6.17
CA LEU A 357 2.77 -15.71 7.38
C LEU A 357 1.56 -14.95 7.96
N ILE A 358 0.82 -14.22 7.11
CA ILE A 358 -0.42 -13.53 7.52
C ILE A 358 -1.44 -14.51 8.08
N LYS A 359 -1.64 -15.65 7.41
CA LYS A 359 -2.62 -16.64 7.84
C LYS A 359 -2.22 -17.31 9.16
N ALA A 360 -0.93 -17.59 9.36
CA ALA A 360 -0.42 -18.18 10.60
C ALA A 360 -0.58 -17.27 11.82
N ALA A 361 -0.65 -15.95 11.61
CA ALA A 361 -0.86 -14.96 12.67
C ALA A 361 -2.34 -14.83 13.10
N GLY A 362 -3.26 -15.53 12.43
CA GLY A 362 -4.66 -15.61 12.86
C GLY A 362 -4.87 -16.51 14.08
N THR A 363 -6.10 -16.55 14.57
CA THR A 363 -6.48 -17.30 15.79
C THR A 363 -7.42 -18.48 15.53
N ASP A 364 -7.68 -18.81 14.27
CA ASP A 364 -8.57 -19.93 13.90
C ASP A 364 -7.79 -21.25 13.70
N GLU A 365 -8.49 -22.39 13.68
CA GLU A 365 -7.86 -23.71 13.51
C GLU A 365 -7.03 -23.82 12.22
N LYS A 366 -7.39 -23.07 11.17
CA LYS A 366 -6.65 -23.05 9.91
C LYS A 366 -5.35 -22.25 10.06
N ALA A 367 -5.30 -21.25 10.92
CA ALA A 367 -4.09 -20.53 11.29
C ALA A 367 -3.13 -21.47 12.02
N ASP A 368 -3.62 -22.26 12.98
CA ASP A 368 -2.79 -23.23 13.72
C ASP A 368 -2.13 -24.28 12.82
N ALA A 369 -2.89 -24.85 11.87
CA ALA A 369 -2.34 -25.81 10.93
C ALA A 369 -1.24 -25.19 10.04
N VAL A 370 -1.39 -23.92 9.66
CA VAL A 370 -0.39 -23.20 8.86
C VAL A 370 0.81 -22.82 9.70
N PHE A 371 0.60 -22.37 10.95
CA PHE A 371 1.67 -22.05 11.87
C PHE A 371 2.55 -23.26 12.14
N LYS A 372 1.96 -24.42 12.49
CA LYS A 372 2.70 -25.68 12.71
C LYS A 372 3.62 -26.06 11.55
N ASN A 373 3.22 -25.75 10.31
CA ASN A 373 4.06 -25.99 9.14
C ASN A 373 5.22 -24.99 9.02
N ILE A 374 5.00 -23.72 9.38
CA ILE A 374 6.02 -22.66 9.33
C ILE A 374 6.99 -22.80 10.49
N SER A 375 6.52 -23.20 11.67
CA SER A 375 7.29 -23.29 12.91
C SER A 375 8.09 -24.60 13.03
N ASP A 376 8.07 -25.46 12.02
CA ASP A 376 8.85 -26.71 11.99
C ASP A 376 10.35 -26.39 12.01
N SER A 377 10.95 -26.60 13.19
CA SER A 377 12.36 -26.37 13.45
C SER A 377 13.20 -27.66 13.38
N SER A 378 12.64 -28.78 12.88
CA SER A 378 13.30 -30.10 12.88
C SER A 378 14.67 -30.13 12.18
N LYS A 379 14.91 -29.22 11.24
CA LYS A 379 16.18 -29.08 10.50
C LYS A 379 17.00 -27.85 10.90
N PHE A 380 16.51 -27.04 11.83
CA PHE A 380 17.06 -25.73 12.14
C PHE A 380 18.51 -25.78 12.63
N GLU A 381 18.80 -26.57 13.67
CA GLU A 381 20.16 -26.64 14.23
C GLU A 381 21.19 -27.13 13.21
N ARG A 382 20.78 -28.02 12.30
CA ARG A 382 21.61 -28.46 11.18
C ARG A 382 21.89 -27.31 10.20
N GLY A 383 20.84 -26.64 9.75
CA GLY A 383 20.95 -25.52 8.82
C GLY A 383 21.79 -24.36 9.38
N LYS A 384 21.53 -24.00 10.64
CA LYS A 384 22.26 -22.98 11.41
C LYS A 384 23.74 -23.34 11.57
N SER A 385 24.07 -24.61 11.85
CA SER A 385 25.46 -25.06 11.99
C SER A 385 26.23 -24.97 10.68
N ILE A 386 25.62 -25.38 9.56
CA ILE A 386 26.23 -25.23 8.23
C ILE A 386 26.43 -23.75 7.89
N TYR A 387 25.38 -22.92 8.08
CA TYR A 387 25.48 -21.47 7.86
C TYR A 387 26.64 -20.87 8.67
N ASN A 388 26.72 -21.17 9.97
CA ASN A 388 27.78 -20.66 10.84
C ASN A 388 29.17 -21.12 10.41
N ALA A 389 29.31 -22.33 9.86
CA ALA A 389 30.58 -22.81 9.35
C ALA A 389 31.04 -21.98 8.13
N PHE A 390 30.15 -21.73 7.17
CA PHE A 390 30.46 -20.88 6.01
C PHE A 390 30.66 -19.40 6.39
N ALA A 391 29.89 -18.88 7.35
CA ALA A 391 29.97 -17.49 7.82
C ALA A 391 31.31 -17.13 8.49
N LYS A 392 32.14 -18.13 8.85
CA LYS A 392 33.52 -17.89 9.31
C LYS A 392 34.46 -17.43 8.19
N ILE A 393 34.12 -17.70 6.93
CA ILE A 393 34.99 -17.44 5.77
C ILE A 393 34.36 -16.45 4.78
N PHE A 394 33.07 -16.60 4.53
CA PHE A 394 32.33 -15.83 3.53
C PHE A 394 31.60 -14.62 4.14
N ALA A 395 31.53 -13.54 3.36
CA ALA A 395 30.76 -12.36 3.70
C ALA A 395 29.24 -12.68 3.78
N GLU A 396 28.52 -12.03 4.70
CA GLU A 396 27.05 -12.21 4.82
C GLU A 396 26.33 -11.87 3.50
N SER A 397 26.86 -10.94 2.70
CA SER A 397 26.29 -10.56 1.40
C SER A 397 26.23 -11.71 0.40
N ILE A 398 27.19 -12.64 0.41
CA ILE A 398 27.17 -13.81 -0.49
C ILE A 398 26.32 -14.94 0.10
N LEU A 399 26.33 -15.13 1.43
CA LEU A 399 25.49 -16.12 2.10
C LEU A 399 23.99 -15.78 2.08
N GLY A 400 23.67 -14.49 2.01
CA GLY A 400 22.32 -13.96 1.81
C GLY A 400 21.82 -14.05 0.37
N CYS A 401 22.62 -14.54 -0.57
CA CYS A 401 22.19 -14.79 -1.94
C CYS A 401 21.56 -16.18 -2.05
N LYS A 402 20.32 -16.27 -2.55
CA LYS A 402 19.53 -17.52 -2.67
C LYS A 402 20.28 -18.71 -3.26
N PHE A 403 21.14 -18.49 -4.25
CA PHE A 403 21.88 -19.58 -4.90
C PHE A 403 22.84 -20.34 -3.95
N PHE A 404 23.28 -19.74 -2.84
CA PHE A 404 24.22 -20.37 -1.91
C PHE A 404 23.53 -21.44 -1.03
N PRO A 405 22.48 -21.13 -0.24
CA PRO A 405 21.74 -22.17 0.47
C PRO A 405 21.13 -23.20 -0.50
N GLU A 406 20.68 -22.80 -1.69
CA GLU A 406 20.24 -23.77 -2.69
C GLU A 406 21.36 -24.76 -3.08
N TRP A 407 22.61 -24.31 -3.23
CA TRP A 407 23.74 -25.20 -3.50
C TRP A 407 23.96 -26.18 -2.35
N VAL A 408 23.89 -25.70 -1.10
CA VAL A 408 23.99 -26.56 0.09
C VAL A 408 22.88 -27.60 0.11
N ILE A 409 21.63 -27.19 -0.13
CA ILE A 409 20.47 -28.09 -0.18
C ILE A 409 20.67 -29.14 -1.30
N ASP A 410 21.12 -28.71 -2.48
CA ASP A 410 21.39 -29.60 -3.61
C ASP A 410 22.53 -30.58 -3.29
N LYS A 411 23.55 -30.16 -2.54
CA LYS A 411 24.63 -31.04 -2.09
C LYS A 411 24.17 -32.04 -1.07
N LEU A 412 23.43 -31.61 -0.05
CA LEU A 412 22.84 -32.52 0.94
C LEU A 412 21.98 -33.58 0.26
N SER A 413 21.21 -33.23 -0.78
CA SER A 413 20.40 -34.21 -1.51
C SER A 413 21.22 -35.26 -2.26
N LYS A 414 22.47 -34.95 -2.62
CA LYS A 414 23.42 -35.89 -3.27
C LYS A 414 24.22 -36.73 -2.27
N LEU A 415 24.08 -36.46 -0.97
CA LEU A 415 24.68 -37.21 0.13
C LEU A 415 23.65 -38.13 0.80
N ASP A 416 22.68 -38.62 0.03
CA ASP A 416 21.56 -39.45 0.49
C ASP A 416 21.97 -40.82 1.04
N TYR A 417 23.19 -41.26 0.75
CA TYR A 417 23.82 -42.44 1.34
C TYR A 417 24.27 -42.23 2.80
N MET A 418 24.25 -40.99 3.30
CA MET A 418 24.55 -40.65 4.70
C MET A 418 23.27 -40.25 5.44
N SER A 419 23.28 -40.39 6.77
CA SER A 419 22.23 -39.76 7.57
C SER A 419 22.31 -38.24 7.45
N GLY A 420 21.18 -37.57 7.66
CA GLY A 420 21.13 -36.11 7.59
C GLY A 420 22.16 -35.38 8.48
N PRO A 421 22.40 -35.80 9.73
CA PRO A 421 23.46 -35.23 10.57
C PRO A 421 24.86 -35.45 9.98
N GLU A 422 25.18 -36.66 9.51
CA GLU A 422 26.49 -36.98 8.91
C GLU A 422 26.74 -36.17 7.63
N ALA A 423 25.73 -36.00 6.77
CA ALA A 423 25.83 -35.17 5.57
C ALA A 423 26.11 -33.70 5.91
N ALA A 424 25.55 -33.19 7.02
CA ALA A 424 25.83 -31.83 7.48
C ALA A 424 27.23 -31.68 8.03
N GLU A 425 27.69 -32.62 8.86
CA GLU A 425 29.08 -32.65 9.33
C GLU A 425 30.07 -32.74 8.16
N HIS A 426 29.72 -33.47 7.10
CA HIS A 426 30.51 -33.53 5.88
C HIS A 426 30.64 -32.17 5.19
N LEU A 427 29.55 -31.38 5.11
CA LEU A 427 29.60 -30.01 4.58
C LEU A 427 30.29 -29.01 5.51
N ILE A 428 30.17 -29.17 6.83
CA ILE A 428 30.91 -28.37 7.81
C ILE A 428 32.41 -28.64 7.71
N ALA A 429 32.80 -29.91 7.55
CA ALA A 429 34.19 -30.29 7.30
C ALA A 429 34.72 -29.70 6.00
N PHE A 430 33.91 -29.69 4.92
CA PHE A 430 34.25 -28.96 3.70
C PHE A 430 34.47 -27.47 3.96
N ALA A 431 33.51 -26.79 4.61
CA ALA A 431 33.64 -25.36 4.92
C ALA A 431 34.90 -25.05 5.74
N SER A 432 35.29 -25.93 6.67
CA SER A 432 36.51 -25.76 7.48
C SER A 432 37.83 -25.85 6.70
N LYS A 433 37.81 -26.46 5.51
CA LYS A 433 38.98 -26.56 4.62
C LYS A 433 39.10 -25.37 3.67
N LEU A 434 38.10 -24.49 3.63
CA LEU A 434 38.13 -23.27 2.84
C LEU A 434 38.92 -22.17 3.58
N ASN A 435 39.52 -21.29 2.80
CA ASN A 435 40.24 -20.13 3.30
C ASN A 435 39.72 -18.84 2.66
N ARG A 436 40.28 -17.69 3.07
CA ARG A 436 39.83 -16.39 2.59
C ARG A 436 40.02 -16.19 1.08
N GLN A 437 41.05 -16.76 0.47
CA GLN A 437 41.27 -16.67 -0.98
C GLN A 437 40.18 -17.42 -1.76
N ASP A 438 39.73 -18.57 -1.25
CA ASP A 438 38.60 -19.31 -1.83
C ASP A 438 37.31 -18.45 -1.78
N ALA A 439 37.07 -17.76 -0.66
CA ALA A 439 35.94 -16.86 -0.53
C ALA A 439 36.03 -15.63 -1.46
N GLU A 440 37.20 -15.02 -1.59
CA GLU A 440 37.42 -13.89 -2.51
C GLU A 440 37.18 -14.29 -3.97
N ARG A 441 37.60 -15.50 -4.35
CA ARG A 441 37.32 -16.07 -5.68
C ARG A 441 35.82 -16.14 -5.94
N ILE A 442 35.02 -16.63 -4.99
CA ILE A 442 33.55 -16.70 -5.12
C ILE A 442 32.89 -15.32 -5.06
N GLU A 443 33.28 -14.48 -4.12
CA GLU A 443 32.67 -13.17 -3.87
C GLU A 443 32.91 -12.19 -5.02
N SER A 444 34.03 -12.35 -5.75
CA SER A 444 34.38 -11.54 -6.91
C SER A 444 33.59 -11.88 -8.18
N ILE A 445 32.84 -12.99 -8.21
CA ILE A 445 32.05 -13.40 -9.38
C ILE A 445 30.90 -12.39 -9.63
N LYS A 446 30.85 -11.89 -10.86
CA LYS A 446 29.87 -10.91 -11.36
C LYS A 446 29.26 -11.39 -12.69
N GLY A 447 28.25 -10.65 -13.18
CA GLY A 447 27.61 -10.90 -14.47
C GLY A 447 26.23 -11.57 -14.35
N ALA A 448 25.54 -11.71 -15.49
CA ALA A 448 24.18 -12.24 -15.57
C ALA A 448 24.10 -13.68 -15.04
N ASP A 449 25.13 -14.49 -15.27
CA ASP A 449 25.21 -15.90 -14.85
C ASP A 449 25.86 -16.10 -13.46
N LYS A 450 25.94 -15.04 -12.64
CA LYS A 450 26.59 -15.07 -11.32
C LYS A 450 26.14 -16.27 -10.47
N ALA A 451 24.84 -16.55 -10.43
CA ALA A 451 24.31 -17.64 -9.63
C ALA A 451 24.87 -19.01 -10.04
N GLN A 452 24.90 -19.31 -11.34
CA GLN A 452 25.42 -20.59 -11.83
C GLN A 452 26.94 -20.66 -11.68
N ASN A 453 27.65 -19.56 -11.94
CA ASN A 453 29.11 -19.51 -11.82
C ASN A 453 29.57 -19.71 -10.37
N VAL A 454 28.88 -19.13 -9.39
CA VAL A 454 29.15 -19.39 -7.96
C VAL A 454 28.91 -20.85 -7.60
N LYS A 455 27.80 -21.46 -8.07
CA LYS A 455 27.52 -22.88 -7.82
C LYS A 455 28.62 -23.79 -8.42
N ASN A 456 29.07 -23.48 -9.64
CA ASN A 456 30.14 -24.22 -10.31
C ASN A 456 31.47 -24.09 -9.56
N GLU A 457 31.79 -22.90 -9.07
CA GLU A 457 33.02 -22.65 -8.30
C GLU A 457 33.00 -23.38 -6.95
N LEU A 458 31.86 -23.35 -6.25
CA LEU A 458 31.66 -24.15 -5.03
C LEU A 458 31.79 -25.66 -5.31
N ASP A 459 31.30 -26.15 -6.46
CA ASP A 459 31.47 -27.54 -6.88
C ASP A 459 32.94 -27.91 -7.13
N LEU A 460 33.73 -27.01 -7.74
CA LEU A 460 35.16 -27.22 -7.95
C LEU A 460 35.91 -27.29 -6.63
N LEU A 461 35.74 -26.30 -5.76
CA LEU A 461 36.35 -26.27 -4.44
C LEU A 461 35.94 -27.50 -3.61
N TYR A 462 34.68 -27.92 -3.70
CA TYR A 462 34.23 -29.12 -3.01
C TYR A 462 35.01 -30.37 -3.44
N LYS A 463 35.20 -30.57 -4.75
CA LYS A 463 36.00 -31.70 -5.27
C LYS A 463 37.45 -31.60 -4.80
N GLU A 464 38.09 -30.44 -4.99
CA GLU A 464 39.50 -30.21 -4.63
C GLU A 464 39.80 -30.46 -3.14
N ARG A 465 38.86 -30.12 -2.25
CA ARG A 465 39.06 -30.21 -0.79
C ARG A 465 38.58 -31.53 -0.19
N MET A 466 37.63 -32.21 -0.83
CA MET A 466 36.97 -33.40 -0.28
C MET A 466 37.37 -34.70 -0.96
N GLU A 467 37.79 -34.69 -2.21
CA GLU A 467 38.36 -35.87 -2.89
C GLU A 467 39.87 -35.96 -2.57
N LYS A 468 40.37 -37.15 -2.23
CA LYS A 468 41.80 -37.34 -1.92
C LYS A 468 42.63 -37.06 -3.19
N PRO A 469 43.83 -36.47 -3.10
CA PRO A 469 44.76 -36.50 -4.22
C PRO A 469 45.03 -37.97 -4.57
N GLU A 470 44.87 -38.34 -5.84
CA GLU A 470 45.34 -39.64 -6.33
C GLU A 470 46.82 -39.76 -5.96
N SER A 471 47.15 -40.75 -5.14
CA SER A 471 48.54 -41.09 -4.87
C SER A 471 49.24 -41.30 -6.22
N PRO A 472 50.41 -40.69 -6.47
CA PRO A 472 51.12 -40.95 -7.71
C PRO A 472 51.40 -42.45 -7.78
N VAL A 473 50.93 -43.08 -8.86
CA VAL A 473 51.27 -44.46 -9.19
C VAL A 473 52.80 -44.50 -9.30
N MET A 474 53.45 -45.11 -8.32
CA MET A 474 54.89 -45.39 -8.34
C MET A 474 55.22 -46.47 -9.37
#